data_AF-A0A5E6NUN5-F1
#
_entry.id   AF-A0A5E6NUN5-F1
#
_cell.length_a   1.000
_cell.length_b   1.000
_cell.length_c   1.000
_cell.angle_alpha   90.00
_cell.angle_beta   90.00
_cell.angle_gamma   90.00
#
_symmetry.space_group_name_H-M   'P 1'
#
loop_
_entity.id
_entity.type
_entity.pdbx_description
1 polymer ?
#
loop_
_entity_poly.entity_id
_entity_poly.type
_entity_poly.pdbx_seq_one_letter_code
_entity_poly.pdbx_strand_id
1 'polypeptide(L)'
;MSKKRTKYTSTFKTKLVLELLQNKSTLVQIASKHNILPQNLQNWKKTFLANAEIAMEPSKAVKEYKEELIKSQKQKRAFNYTSR
;
A
#
# COMPACT_ATOMS: atom_id res chain seq x y z
N MET A 1 -5.31 24.72 15.84
CA MET A 1 -4.47 23.59 16.33
C MET A 1 -4.52 22.44 15.34
N SER A 2 -3.38 21.93 14.87
CA SER A 2 -3.31 20.75 13.98
C SER A 2 -3.69 19.49 14.78
N LYS A 3 -4.80 18.83 14.42
CA LYS A 3 -5.19 17.55 15.03
C LYS A 3 -4.11 16.52 14.70
N LYS A 4 -3.42 15.99 15.71
CA LYS A 4 -2.46 14.89 15.55
C LYS A 4 -3.16 13.74 14.80
N ARG A 5 -2.56 13.30 13.68
CA ARG A 5 -3.07 12.15 12.91
C ARG A 5 -3.06 10.91 13.80
N THR A 6 -4.20 10.24 13.92
CA THR A 6 -4.30 8.95 14.59
C THR A 6 -3.47 7.91 13.82
N LYS A 7 -2.55 7.23 14.53
CA LYS A 7 -1.76 6.14 13.97
C LYS A 7 -2.45 4.83 14.29
N TYR A 8 -2.83 4.08 13.26
CA TYR A 8 -3.39 2.74 13.39
C TYR A 8 -2.33 1.69 13.10
N THR A 9 -2.28 0.63 13.90
CA THR A 9 -1.35 -0.50 13.71
C THR A 9 -1.71 -1.27 12.44
N SER A 10 -0.70 -1.93 11.85
CA SER A 10 -0.91 -2.76 10.66
C SER A 10 -1.94 -3.87 10.91
N THR A 11 -1.83 -4.57 12.05
CA THR A 11 -2.75 -5.64 12.47
C THR A 11 -4.20 -5.17 12.54
N PHE A 12 -4.44 -3.97 13.06
CA PHE A 12 -5.77 -3.37 13.13
C PHE A 12 -6.33 -3.09 11.74
N LYS A 13 -5.56 -2.42 10.88
CA LYS A 13 -5.99 -2.11 9.50
C LYS A 13 -6.34 -3.38 8.73
N THR A 14 -5.49 -4.40 8.82
CA THR A 14 -5.71 -5.68 8.14
C THR A 14 -6.96 -6.38 8.63
N LYS A 15 -7.19 -6.43 9.95
CA LYS A 15 -8.41 -7.04 10.52
C LYS A 15 -9.68 -6.40 9.96
N LEU A 16 -9.74 -5.07 9.92
CA LEU A 16 -10.92 -4.35 9.45
C LEU A 16 -11.14 -4.51 7.93
N VAL A 17 -10.06 -4.53 7.14
CA VAL A 17 -10.17 -4.78 5.70
C VAL A 17 -10.66 -6.19 5.41
N LEU A 18 -10.18 -7.20 6.16
CA LEU A 18 -10.66 -8.58 6.03
C LEU A 18 -12.14 -8.71 6.42
N GLU A 19 -12.57 -8.06 7.49
CA GLU A 19 -13.98 -8.02 7.89
C GLU A 19 -14.87 -7.41 6.79
N LEU A 20 -14.38 -6.33 6.15
CA LEU A 20 -15.05 -5.71 5.02
C LEU A 20 -15.13 -6.63 3.80
N LEU A 21 -14.06 -7.36 3.47
CA LEU A 21 -14.03 -8.31 2.33
C LEU A 21 -14.90 -9.55 2.58
N GLN A 22 -15.10 -9.94 3.83
CA GLN A 22 -16.00 -11.02 4.23
C GLN A 22 -17.49 -10.65 4.09
N ASN A 23 -17.82 -9.42 3.67
CA ASN A 23 -19.19 -8.90 3.52
C ASN A 23 -20.07 -9.04 4.79
N LYS A 24 -19.44 -9.15 5.97
CA LYS A 24 -20.15 -9.26 7.27
C LYS A 24 -20.82 -7.96 7.69
N SER A 25 -20.32 -6.84 7.20
CA SER A 25 -20.81 -5.51 7.55
C SER A 25 -20.46 -4.53 6.44
N THR A 26 -21.24 -3.47 6.30
CA THR A 26 -20.95 -2.42 5.33
C THR A 26 -19.75 -1.59 5.78
N LEU A 27 -19.07 -0.95 4.83
CA LEU A 27 -17.93 -0.07 5.11
C LEU A 27 -18.26 0.98 6.16
N VAL A 28 -19.45 1.58 6.08
CA VAL A 28 -19.92 2.60 7.02
C VAL A 28 -20.14 2.01 8.41
N GLN A 29 -20.75 0.82 8.52
CA GLN A 29 -20.96 0.16 9.81
C GLN A 29 -19.64 -0.20 10.50
N ILE A 30 -18.67 -0.76 9.77
CA ILE A 30 -17.34 -1.09 10.32
C ILE A 30 -16.64 0.20 10.76
N ALA A 31 -16.72 1.26 9.95
CA ALA A 31 -16.11 2.53 10.27
C ALA A 31 -16.70 3.14 11.54
N SER A 32 -18.03 3.15 11.68
CA SER A 32 -18.73 3.61 12.87
C SER A 32 -18.40 2.77 14.11
N LYS A 33 -18.45 1.43 13.99
CA LYS A 33 -18.18 0.49 15.10
C LYS A 33 -16.78 0.66 15.68
N HIS A 34 -15.80 0.96 14.83
CA HIS A 34 -14.40 1.11 15.21
C HIS A 34 -13.94 2.57 15.37
N ASN A 35 -14.88 3.52 15.33
CA ASN A 35 -14.63 4.96 15.43
C ASN A 35 -13.52 5.44 14.47
N ILE A 36 -13.60 5.01 13.22
CA ILE A 36 -12.70 5.45 12.15
C ILE A 36 -13.50 6.15 11.05
N LEU A 37 -12.81 7.00 10.29
CA LEU A 37 -13.39 7.61 9.10
C LEU A 37 -13.58 6.54 8.01
N PRO A 38 -14.76 6.47 7.34
CA PRO A 38 -15.00 5.58 6.21
C PRO A 38 -13.90 5.65 5.14
N GLN A 39 -13.40 6.87 4.87
CA GLN A 39 -12.31 7.10 3.93
C GLN A 39 -11.01 6.36 4.30
N ASN A 40 -10.70 6.25 5.60
CA ASN A 40 -9.51 5.52 6.05
C ASN A 40 -9.63 4.04 5.70
N LEU A 41 -10.79 3.44 5.96
CA LEU A 41 -11.04 2.04 5.65
C LEU A 41 -11.01 1.78 4.13
N GLN A 42 -11.56 2.69 3.33
CA GLN A 42 -11.48 2.62 1.87
C GLN A 42 -10.04 2.69 1.37
N ASN A 43 -9.22 3.57 1.93
CA ASN A 43 -7.80 3.70 1.56
C ASN A 43 -7.02 2.43 1.96
N TRP A 44 -7.28 1.88 3.15
CA TRP A 44 -6.64 0.63 3.58
C TRP A 44 -7.04 -0.56 2.71
N LYS A 45 -8.30 -0.64 2.29
CA LYS A 45 -8.76 -1.66 1.33
C LYS A 45 -7.97 -1.58 0.01
N LYS A 46 -7.82 -0.37 -0.54
CA LYS A 46 -7.04 -0.16 -1.78
C LYS A 46 -5.59 -0.63 -1.61
N THR A 47 -4.92 -0.21 -0.54
CA THR A 47 -3.52 -0.63 -0.27
C THR A 47 -3.41 -2.13 -0.06
N PHE A 48 -4.35 -2.75 0.65
CA PHE A 48 -4.34 -4.19 0.90
C PHE A 48 -4.46 -4.99 -0.40
N LEU A 49 -5.39 -4.62 -1.29
CA LEU A 49 -5.58 -5.31 -2.57
C LEU A 49 -4.38 -5.16 -3.50
N ALA A 50 -3.79 -3.96 -3.58
CA ALA A 50 -2.56 -3.76 -4.37
C ALA A 50 -1.39 -4.61 -3.85
N ASN A 51 -1.25 -4.71 -2.52
CA ASN A 51 -0.21 -5.54 -1.93
C ASN A 51 -0.52 -7.04 -2.04
N ALA A 52 -1.78 -7.43 -2.14
CA ALA A 52 -2.18 -8.84 -2.28
C ALA A 52 -1.71 -9.42 -3.62
N GLU A 53 -1.81 -8.65 -4.71
CA GLU A 53 -1.29 -9.04 -6.02
C GLU A 53 0.24 -9.26 -5.99
N ILE A 54 0.97 -8.32 -5.38
CA ILE A 54 2.43 -8.43 -5.20
C ILE A 54 2.78 -9.66 -4.35
N ALA A 55 1.98 -9.95 -3.31
CA ALA A 55 2.20 -11.11 -2.45
C ALA A 55 1.93 -12.45 -3.14
N MET A 56 1.08 -12.49 -4.17
CA MET A 56 0.83 -13.70 -4.96
C MET A 56 1.96 -14.00 -5.96
N GLU A 57 2.60 -12.97 -6.50
CA GLU A 57 3.67 -13.08 -7.51
C GLU A 57 4.96 -12.34 -7.07
N PRO A 58 5.57 -12.71 -5.94
CA PRO A 58 6.71 -11.96 -5.38
C PRO A 58 7.92 -11.99 -6.32
N SER A 59 8.12 -13.10 -7.04
CA SER A 59 9.21 -13.29 -7.99
C SER A 59 9.18 -12.29 -9.13
N LYS A 60 7.97 -11.97 -9.64
CA LYS A 60 7.77 -11.02 -10.73
C LYS A 60 8.08 -9.59 -10.27
N ALA A 61 7.54 -9.19 -9.12
CA ALA A 61 7.78 -7.87 -8.53
C ALA A 61 9.28 -7.63 -8.23
N VAL A 62 9.98 -8.64 -7.70
CA VAL A 62 11.43 -8.55 -7.44
C VAL A 62 12.24 -8.43 -8.74
N LYS A 63 11.82 -9.12 -9.81
CA LYS A 63 12.49 -9.06 -11.11
C LYS A 63 12.34 -7.68 -11.75
N GLU A 64 11.12 -7.15 -11.82
CA GLU A 64 10.84 -5.80 -12.35
C GLU A 64 11.63 -4.72 -11.60
N TYR A 65 11.66 -4.78 -10.27
CA TYR A 65 12.41 -3.83 -9.46
C TYR A 65 13.93 -3.89 -9.72
N LYS A 66 14.50 -5.09 -9.86
CA LYS A 66 15.93 -5.26 -10.22
C LYS A 66 16.24 -4.68 -11.60
N GLU A 67 15.36 -4.89 -12.58
CA GLU A 67 15.53 -4.39 -13.94
C GLU A 67 15.47 -2.85 -13.98
N GLU A 68 14.54 -2.22 -13.26
CA GLU A 68 14.46 -0.77 -13.13
C GLU A 68 15.71 -0.15 -12.48
N LEU A 69 16.23 -0.78 -11.42
CA LEU A 69 17.46 -0.35 -10.77
C LEU A 69 18.66 -0.40 -11.72
N ILE A 70 18.80 -1.49 -12.47
CA ILE A 70 19.87 -1.65 -13.47
C ILE A 70 19.75 -0.57 -14.55
N LYS A 71 18.53 -0.31 -15.04
CA LYS A 71 18.28 0.73 -16.04
C LYS A 71 18.65 2.12 -15.51
N SER A 72 18.23 2.47 -14.30
CA SER A 72 18.56 3.74 -13.66
C SER A 72 20.07 3.91 -13.45
N GLN A 73 20.77 2.85 -13.02
CA GLN A 73 22.23 2.87 -12.86
C GLN A 73 22.96 3.05 -14.18
N LYS A 74 22.53 2.35 -15.25
CA LYS A 74 23.09 2.54 -16.61
C LYS A 74 22.88 3.96 -17.11
N GLN A 75 21.70 4.54 -16.86
CA GLN A 75 21.37 5.90 -17.27
C GLN A 75 22.20 6.95 -16.52
N LYS A 76 22.37 6.79 -15.20
CA LYS A 76 23.27 7.63 -14.39
C LYS A 76 24.73 7.53 -14.84
N ARG A 77 25.21 6.31 -15.14
CA ARG A 77 26.56 6.09 -15.67
C ARG A 77 26.73 6.81 -17.01
N ALA A 78 25.82 6.59 -17.96
CA ALA A 78 25.86 7.24 -19.27
C ALA A 78 25.88 8.77 -19.15
N PHE A 79 25.04 9.34 -18.29
CA PHE A 79 25.00 10.78 -18.04
C PHE A 79 26.33 11.34 -17.48
N ASN A 80 26.96 10.61 -16.55
CA ASN A 80 28.25 11.02 -15.98
C ASN A 80 29.40 10.96 -17.00
N TYR A 81 29.33 10.07 -18.00
CA TYR A 81 30.33 10.00 -19.07
C TYR A 81 30.15 11.09 -20.12
N THR A 82 28.92 11.53 -20.40
CA THR A 82 28.64 12.59 -21.40
C THR A 82 28.80 14.00 -20.84
N SER A 83 28.88 14.16 -19.52
CA SER A 83 28.99 15.46 -18.84
C SER A 83 30.44 15.83 -18.46
N ARG A 84 31.43 15.11 -19.00
CA ARG A 84 32.86 15.27 -18.74
C ARG A 84 33.58 15.69 -20.01
#